data_AF-A0A352MZR0-F1
#
_entry.id   AF-A0A352MZR0-F1
#
_cell.length_a   1.000
_cell.length_b   1.000
_cell.length_c   1.000
_cell.angle_alpha   90.00
_cell.angle_beta   90.00
_cell.angle_gamma   90.00
#
_symmetry.space_group_name_H-M   'P 1'
#
loop_
_entity.id
_entity.type
_entity.pdbx_description
1 polymer ?
#
loop_
_entity_poly.entity_id
_entity_poly.type
_entity_poly.pdbx_seq_one_letter_code
_entity_poly.pdbx_strand_id
1 'polypeptide(L)' 'MDSKHYRTGKAMIAGADAVGSAFTYALAQVGLGDEIALLDARHELAVGQVRHERRKNPGKPDISIREEFIDSES' A
#
# COMPACT_ATOMS: atom_id res chain seq x y z
N MET A 1 14.87 -18.32 19.37
CA MET A 1 14.51 -18.39 17.94
C MET A 1 14.74 -16.99 17.40
N ASP A 2 15.79 -16.82 16.61
CA ASP A 2 16.13 -15.53 16.00
C ASP A 2 15.15 -15.30 14.84
N SER A 3 13.99 -14.75 15.14
CA SER A 3 13.07 -14.25 14.13
C SER A 3 13.74 -13.03 13.51
N LYS A 4 14.55 -13.28 12.47
CA LYS A 4 15.06 -12.26 11.55
C LYS A 4 13.91 -11.29 11.30
N HIS A 5 13.95 -10.12 11.92
CA HIS A 5 13.11 -9.01 11.53
C HIS A 5 13.49 -8.76 10.08
N TYR A 6 12.69 -9.27 9.13
CA TYR A 6 12.79 -8.82 7.76
C TYR A 6 12.63 -7.32 7.86
N ARG A 7 13.72 -6.58 7.61
CA ARG A 7 13.67 -5.12 7.49
C ARG A 7 12.47 -4.84 6.61
N THR A 8 11.51 -4.24 7.26
CA THR A 8 10.20 -3.85 6.80
C THR A 8 10.36 -3.13 5.47
N GLY A 9 10.13 -3.88 4.38
CA GLY A 9 10.41 -3.42 3.03
C GLY A 9 9.32 -2.49 2.52
N LYS A 10 9.69 -1.60 1.60
CA LYS A 10 8.72 -0.89 0.75
C LYS A 10 8.18 -1.86 -0.30
N ALA A 11 6.87 -2.03 -0.36
CA ALA A 11 6.19 -2.77 -1.42
C ALA A 11 5.54 -1.77 -2.40
N MET A 12 5.64 -2.05 -3.69
CA MET A 12 4.92 -1.30 -4.73
C MET A 12 3.90 -2.21 -5.41
N ILE A 13 2.67 -1.73 -5.50
CA ILE A 13 1.55 -2.42 -6.14
C ILE A 13 1.19 -1.61 -7.38
N ALA A 14 1.34 -2.20 -8.56
CA ALA A 14 0.91 -1.62 -9.82
C ALA A 14 -0.48 -2.16 -10.18
N GLY A 15 -1.46 -1.26 -10.27
CA GLY A 15 -2.89 -1.52 -10.41
C GLY A 15 -3.64 -1.26 -9.10
N ALA A 16 -4.61 -0.35 -9.14
CA ALA A 16 -5.58 -0.03 -8.10
C ALA A 16 -6.99 -0.55 -8.46
N ASP A 17 -7.06 -1.60 -9.28
CA ASP A 17 -8.29 -2.31 -9.59
C ASP A 17 -8.76 -3.17 -8.39
N ALA A 18 -9.74 -4.04 -8.62
CA ALA A 18 -10.27 -4.92 -7.57
C ALA A 18 -9.19 -5.82 -6.95
N VAL A 19 -8.23 -6.30 -7.74
CA VAL A 19 -7.17 -7.21 -7.27
C VAL A 19 -6.13 -6.43 -6.49
N GLY A 20 -5.62 -5.33 -7.06
CA GLY A 20 -4.60 -4.50 -6.39
C GLY A 20 -5.11 -3.86 -5.11
N SER A 21 -6.36 -3.42 -5.09
CA SER A 21 -7.02 -2.86 -3.90
C SER A 21 -7.18 -3.91 -2.79
N ALA A 22 -7.65 -5.12 -3.12
CA ALA A 22 -7.82 -6.20 -2.15
C ALA A 22 -6.48 -6.69 -1.60
N PHE A 23 -5.45 -6.76 -2.45
CA PHE A 23 -4.10 -7.13 -2.03
C PHE A 23 -3.49 -6.07 -1.09
N THR A 24 -3.61 -4.79 -1.43
CA THR A 24 -3.21 -3.65 -0.57
C THR A 24 -3.88 -3.75 0.80
N TYR A 25 -5.19 -3.99 0.80
CA TYR A 25 -5.97 -4.16 2.03
C TYR A 25 -5.45 -5.33 2.87
N ALA A 26 -5.23 -6.50 2.25
CA ALA A 26 -4.71 -7.66 2.96
C ALA A 26 -3.34 -7.40 3.60
N LEU A 27 -2.41 -6.77 2.86
CA LEU A 27 -1.09 -6.39 3.37
C LEU A 27 -1.18 -5.41 4.55
N ALA A 28 -2.05 -4.40 4.43
CA ALA A 28 -2.32 -3.45 5.50
C ALA A 28 -2.89 -4.11 6.77
N GLN A 29 -3.68 -5.18 6.62
CA GLN A 29 -4.25 -5.91 7.75
C GLN A 29 -3.24 -6.83 8.44
N VAL A 30 -2.31 -7.43 7.69
CA VAL A 30 -1.31 -8.34 8.27
C VAL A 30 -0.07 -7.63 8.84
N GLY A 31 0.10 -6.33 8.61
CA GLY A 31 1.27 -5.60 9.11
C GLY A 31 2.54 -5.85 8.31
N LEU A 32 2.41 -6.27 7.05
CA LEU A 32 3.55 -6.68 6.24
C LEU A 32 4.11 -5.50 5.42
N GLY A 33 5.23 -4.95 5.90
CA GLY A 33 5.96 -3.83 5.28
C GLY A 33 5.77 -2.52 6.04
N ASP A 34 6.79 -1.66 6.03
CA ASP A 34 6.68 -0.30 6.61
C ASP A 34 5.88 0.61 5.68
N GLU A 35 5.95 0.34 4.38
CA GLU A 35 5.45 1.24 3.35
C GLU A 35 4.85 0.47 2.17
N ILE A 36 3.64 0.85 1.79
CA ILE A 36 2.95 0.35 0.60
C ILE A 36 2.68 1.52 -0.35
N ALA A 37 3.29 1.46 -1.52
CA ALA A 37 3.07 2.37 -2.63
C ALA A 37 2.05 1.76 -3.61
N LEU A 38 0.99 2.50 -3.92
CA LEU A 38 -0.02 2.12 -4.92
C LEU A 38 0.12 2.99 -6.16
N LEU A 39 0.37 2.36 -7.30
CA LEU A 39 0.53 2.99 -8.60
C LEU A 39 -0.60 2.50 -9.52
N ASP A 40 -1.29 3.39 -10.22
CA ASP A 40 -2.24 3.03 -11.27
C ASP A 40 -2.14 4.06 -12.40
N ALA A 41 -2.38 3.63 -13.64
CA ALA A 41 -2.45 4.53 -14.80
C ALA A 41 -3.56 5.60 -14.62
N ARG A 42 -4.64 5.24 -13.92
CA ARG A 42 -5.69 6.16 -13.46
C ARG A 42 -5.36 6.60 -12.04
N HIS A 43 -4.54 7.63 -11.92
CA HIS A 43 -4.08 8.18 -10.64
C HIS A 43 -5.23 8.41 -9.62
N GLU A 44 -6.40 8.85 -10.09
CA GLU A 44 -7.58 9.06 -9.24
C GLU A 44 -8.03 7.79 -8.49
N LEU A 45 -7.87 6.61 -9.10
CA LEU A 45 -8.18 5.33 -8.45
C LEU A 45 -7.21 5.01 -7.32
N ALA A 46 -5.91 5.21 -7.57
CA ALA A 46 -4.89 5.01 -6.55
C ALA A 46 -5.11 5.95 -5.35
N VAL A 47 -5.37 7.23 -5.61
CA VAL A 47 -5.69 8.23 -4.57
C VAL A 47 -6.96 7.84 -3.80
N GLY A 48 -8.01 7.42 -4.51
CA GLY A 48 -9.26 6.97 -3.89
C GLY A 48 -9.04 5.81 -2.93
N GLN A 49 -8.24 4.82 -3.34
CA GLN A 49 -7.94 3.64 -2.56
C GLN A 49 -7.05 3.96 -1.34
N VAL A 50 -6.00 4.76 -1.50
CA VAL A 50 -5.15 5.21 -0.39
C VAL A 50 -5.98 5.96 0.66
N ARG A 51 -6.88 6.84 0.23
CA ARG A 51 -7.80 7.56 1.12
C ARG A 51 -8.84 6.65 1.79
N HIS A 52 -9.21 5.53 1.17
CA HIS A 52 -10.05 4.52 1.80
C HIS A 52 -9.28 3.80 2.91
N GLU A 53 -8.04 3.39 2.62
CA GLU A 53 -7.22 2.61 3.55
C GLU A 53 -6.72 3.41 4.76
N ARG A 54 -6.34 4.67 4.55
CA ARG A 54 -5.98 5.61 5.63
C ARG A 54 -7.13 5.88 6.60
N ARG A 55 -8.37 5.63 6.18
CA ARG A 55 -9.57 5.96 6.96
C ARG A 55 -10.00 4.87 7.96
N LYS A 56 -9.19 3.83 8.20
CA LYS A 56 -9.63 2.67 9.01
C LYS A 56 -8.92 2.50 10.36
N ASN A 57 -9.73 2.75 11.40
CA ASN A 57 -9.93 2.04 12.67
C ASN A 57 -8.75 1.91 13.69
N PRO A 58 -8.98 2.16 14.99
CA PRO A 58 -8.01 1.88 16.05
C PRO A 58 -7.61 0.39 16.05
N GLY A 59 -6.30 0.13 16.11
CA GLY A 59 -5.72 -1.23 16.20
C GLY A 59 -5.03 -1.76 14.94
N LYS A 60 -4.94 -0.99 13.85
CA LYS A 60 -4.12 -1.36 12.69
C LYS A 60 -2.61 -1.24 12.99
N PRO A 61 -1.77 -2.11 12.41
CA PRO A 61 -0.31 -1.96 12.44
C PRO A 61 0.11 -0.65 11.73
N ASP A 62 1.21 -0.06 12.20
CA ASP A 62 1.74 1.21 11.70
C ASP A 62 2.38 1.02 10.32
N ILE A 63 1.55 1.06 9.27
CA ILE A 63 1.97 0.96 7.87
C ILE A 63 1.65 2.26 7.14
N SER A 64 2.66 2.84 6.48
CA SER A 64 2.49 4.00 5.61
C SER A 64 1.96 3.56 4.24
N ILE A 65 0.81 4.09 3.83
CA ILE A 65 0.23 3.83 2.50
C ILE A 65 0.19 5.14 1.71
N ARG A 66 0.74 5.14 0.49
CA ARG A 66 0.76 6.30 -0.41
C ARG A 66 0.47 5.92 -1.86
N GLU A 67 -0.05 6.88 -2.61
CA GLU A 67 -0.09 6.86 -4.06
C GLU A 67 1.30 7.16 -4.62
N GLU A 68 1.67 6.50 -5.70
CA GLU A 68 2.82 6.85 -6.53
C GLU A 68 2.34 7.14 -7.95
N PHE A 69 3.01 8.08 -8.61
CA PHE A 69 2.77 8.44 -9.99
C PHE A 69 4.10 8.37 -10.73
N ILE A 70 4.14 7.60 -11.81
CA ILE A 70 5.28 7.65 -12.73
C ILE A 70 4.97 8.78 -13.70
N ASP A 71 5.64 9.91 -13.51
CA ASP A 71 5.60 10.98 -14.50
C ASP A 71 6.27 10.48 -15.78
N SER A 72 5.72 10.83 -16.93
CA SER A 72 6.16 10.29 -18.22
C SER A 72 7.49 10.89 -18.70
N GLU A 73 8.12 11.72 -17.87
CA GLU A 73 9.43 12.32 -18.11
C GLU A 73 10.49 11.63 -17.24
N SER A 74 10.97 10.47 -17.71
CA SER A 74 12.25 9.91 -17.26
C SER A 74 12.94 9.14 -18.37
#